data_AF-A0A416ZD72-F1
#
_entry.id   AF-A0A416ZD72-F1
#
_cell.length_a   1.000
_cell.length_b   1.000
_cell.length_c   1.000
_cell.angle_alpha   90.00
_cell.angle_beta   90.00
_cell.angle_gamma   90.00
#
_symmetry.space_group_name_H-M   'P 1'
#
loop_
_entity.id
_entity.type
_entity.pdbx_description
1 polymer ?
#
loop_
_entity_poly.entity_id
_entity_poly.type
_entity_poly.pdbx_seq_one_letter_code
_entity_poly.pdbx_strand_id
1 'polypeptide(L)'
;MGVYGAGLATALGSAVSFLVMLTHFASRKNMLRLVKPKRLARKLWKIAVTGFSSFFVDMAMGILTVLFNRQIMQYLGSDALAIYGPIINVSTFVQCCAYSVGQASQPIISTNFGAGKEARIRETLRYALWTVVFFDVFWTAPSVACPNLYIRIFMSPTETILAMAPAIIRTYAISFLLLPFNIFSTYYFQAILQPKAAFIVSVARGLVISGALILMLPLLAGADSLWFAMPITELVTAVYAAACIRRYTARLDAKAA
;
A
#
# COMPACT_ATOMS: atom_id res chain seq x y z
N MET A 1 -2.00 -28.90 16.74
CA MET A 1 -0.82 -28.80 15.85
C MET A 1 -0.16 -27.42 15.80
N GLY A 2 -0.44 -26.47 16.72
CA GLY A 2 0.34 -25.23 16.87
C GLY A 2 0.67 -24.49 15.57
N VAL A 3 1.90 -23.99 15.46
CA VAL A 3 2.42 -23.27 14.28
C VAL A 3 2.45 -24.16 13.02
N TYR A 4 2.78 -25.45 13.18
CA TYR A 4 2.82 -26.41 12.07
C TYR A 4 1.44 -26.61 11.42
N GLY A 5 0.39 -26.70 12.23
CA GLY A 5 -1.00 -26.82 11.78
C GLY A 5 -1.50 -25.56 11.08
N ALA A 6 -1.12 -24.37 11.56
CA ALA A 6 -1.42 -23.10 10.90
C ALA A 6 -0.74 -23.01 9.51
N GLY A 7 0.50 -23.48 9.41
CA GLY A 7 1.20 -23.58 8.13
C GLY A 7 0.51 -24.52 7.13
N LEU A 8 0.17 -25.73 7.59
CA LEU A 8 -0.57 -26.72 6.78
C LEU A 8 -1.93 -26.21 6.30
N ALA A 9 -2.69 -25.56 7.19
CA ALA A 9 -3.99 -24.98 6.83
C ALA A 9 -3.86 -23.91 5.73
N THR A 10 -2.83 -23.06 5.82
CA THR A 10 -2.56 -22.01 4.81
C THR A 10 -2.17 -22.61 3.46
N ALA A 11 -1.32 -23.64 3.46
CA ALA A 11 -0.91 -24.35 2.26
C ALA A 11 -2.11 -25.04 1.57
N LEU A 12 -2.95 -25.72 2.34
CA LEU A 12 -4.16 -26.37 1.83
C LEU A 12 -5.17 -25.34 1.30
N GLY A 13 -5.37 -24.21 1.99
CA GLY A 13 -6.25 -23.15 1.50
C GLY A 13 -5.79 -22.55 0.17
N SER A 14 -4.48 -22.40 -0.01
CA SER A 14 -3.88 -21.96 -1.27
C SER A 14 -4.05 -23.00 -2.38
N ALA A 15 -3.88 -24.28 -2.06
CA ALA A 15 -4.08 -25.38 -2.99
C ALA A 15 -5.54 -25.47 -3.47
N VAL A 16 -6.51 -25.32 -2.56
CA VAL A 16 -7.94 -25.29 -2.91
C VAL A 16 -8.25 -24.10 -3.81
N SER A 17 -7.74 -22.90 -3.49
CA SER A 17 -7.94 -21.70 -4.32
C SER A 17 -7.39 -21.88 -5.74
N PHE A 18 -6.23 -22.51 -5.86
CA PHE A 18 -5.63 -22.87 -7.15
C PHE A 18 -6.50 -23.84 -7.95
N LEU A 19 -7.01 -24.90 -7.31
CA LEU A 19 -7.91 -25.86 -7.94
C LEU A 19 -9.21 -25.19 -8.43
N VAL A 20 -9.80 -24.29 -7.63
CA VAL A 20 -10.98 -23.53 -8.02
C VAL A 20 -10.68 -22.63 -9.23
N MET A 21 -9.56 -21.91 -9.25
CA MET A 21 -9.16 -21.09 -10.41
C MET A 21 -8.94 -21.92 -11.69
N LEU A 22 -8.44 -23.15 -11.59
CA LEU A 22 -8.28 -24.04 -12.74
C LEU A 22 -9.62 -24.40 -13.40
N THR A 23 -10.70 -24.53 -12.63
CA THR A 23 -12.04 -24.79 -13.20
C THR A 23 -12.49 -23.67 -14.14
N HIS A 24 -12.03 -22.43 -13.91
CA HIS A 24 -12.33 -21.30 -14.77
C HIS A 24 -11.73 -21.48 -16.18
N PHE A 25 -10.55 -22.08 -16.32
CA PHE A 25 -9.97 -22.37 -17.64
C PHE A 25 -10.70 -23.49 -18.40
N ALA A 26 -11.47 -24.34 -17.72
CA ALA A 26 -12.27 -25.40 -18.32
C ALA A 26 -13.67 -24.93 -18.80
N SER A 27 -14.15 -23.77 -18.32
CA SER A 27 -15.47 -23.25 -18.67
C SER A 27 -15.47 -22.54 -20.04
N ARG A 28 -16.38 -22.93 -20.95
CA ARG A 28 -16.51 -22.37 -22.31
C ARG A 28 -16.94 -20.90 -22.39
N LYS A 29 -17.31 -20.27 -21.28
CA LYS A 29 -17.77 -18.87 -21.23
C LYS A 29 -16.65 -17.84 -21.03
N ASN A 30 -15.39 -18.27 -20.90
CA ASN A 30 -14.29 -17.38 -20.55
C ASN A 30 -13.45 -16.91 -21.74
N MET A 31 -13.06 -15.62 -21.72
CA MET A 31 -12.22 -14.99 -22.75
C MET A 31 -10.76 -15.46 -22.76
N LEU A 32 -10.31 -16.20 -21.74
CA LEU A 32 -8.94 -16.68 -21.59
C LEU A 32 -8.83 -18.14 -22.00
N ARG A 33 -8.11 -18.42 -23.09
CA ARG A 33 -7.78 -19.78 -23.54
C ARG A 33 -6.31 -20.08 -23.28
N LEU A 34 -6.01 -21.28 -22.81
CA LEU A 34 -4.65 -21.82 -22.76
C LEU A 34 -4.16 -22.04 -24.19
N VAL A 35 -3.33 -21.13 -24.69
CA VAL A 35 -2.73 -21.19 -26.02
C VAL A 35 -1.21 -21.27 -25.86
N LYS A 36 -0.54 -22.10 -26.68
CA LYS A 36 0.92 -22.17 -26.71
C LYS A 36 1.50 -20.76 -26.96
N PRO A 37 2.30 -20.21 -26.04
CA PRO A 37 2.81 -18.84 -26.16
C PRO A 37 3.83 -18.73 -27.30
N LYS A 38 3.53 -17.91 -28.32
CA LYS A 38 4.52 -17.50 -29.32
C LYS A 38 5.50 -16.47 -28.71
N ARG A 39 6.80 -16.60 -28.99
CA ARG A 39 7.90 -15.73 -28.49
C ARG A 39 8.01 -15.69 -26.95
N LEU A 40 8.08 -16.87 -26.32
CA LEU A 40 8.11 -17.04 -24.87
C LEU A 40 9.17 -16.16 -24.18
N ALA A 41 10.41 -16.17 -24.65
CA ALA A 41 11.51 -15.39 -24.04
C ALA A 41 11.21 -13.88 -23.97
N ARG A 42 10.65 -13.28 -25.03
CA ARG A 42 10.29 -11.86 -25.05
C ARG A 42 9.12 -11.54 -24.11
N LYS A 43 8.16 -12.46 -23.98
CA LYS A 43 7.04 -12.31 -23.04
C LYS A 43 7.49 -12.45 -21.59
N LEU A 44 8.32 -13.45 -21.30
CA LEU A 44 8.94 -13.63 -19.98
C LEU A 44 9.76 -12.41 -19.58
N TRP A 45 10.56 -11.85 -20.49
CA TRP A 45 11.29 -10.61 -20.22
C TRP A 45 10.37 -9.44 -19.88
N LYS A 46 9.29 -9.23 -20.66
CA LYS A 46 8.32 -8.18 -20.36
C LYS A 46 7.66 -8.38 -19.00
N ILE A 47 7.25 -9.61 -18.68
CA ILE A 47 6.63 -9.96 -17.40
C ILE A 47 7.63 -9.72 -16.25
N ALA A 48 8.88 -10.14 -16.41
CA ALA A 48 9.93 -9.94 -15.42
C ALA A 48 10.17 -8.45 -15.18
N VAL A 49 10.28 -7.63 -16.21
CA VAL A 49 10.46 -6.17 -16.08
C VAL A 49 9.26 -5.51 -15.40
N THR A 50 8.03 -5.88 -15.75
CA THR A 50 6.83 -5.33 -15.09
C THR A 50 6.68 -5.82 -13.65
N GLY A 51 6.97 -7.10 -13.40
CA GLY A 51 6.87 -7.72 -12.08
C GLY A 51 7.98 -7.29 -11.13
N PHE A 52 9.15 -6.92 -11.65
CA PHE A 52 10.28 -6.42 -10.85
C PHE A 52 9.89 -5.16 -10.05
N SER A 53 9.01 -4.32 -10.59
CA SER A 53 8.50 -3.15 -9.88
C SER A 53 7.67 -3.54 -8.65
N SER A 54 6.78 -4.52 -8.78
CA SER A 54 5.97 -5.03 -7.66
C SER A 54 6.85 -5.78 -6.65
N PHE A 55 7.77 -6.62 -7.12
CA PHE A 55 8.73 -7.32 -6.26
C PHE A 55 9.55 -6.34 -5.41
N PHE A 56 10.00 -5.24 -6.00
CA PHE A 56 10.74 -4.22 -5.27
C PHE A 56 9.88 -3.56 -4.18
N VAL A 57 8.59 -3.31 -4.44
CA VAL A 57 7.65 -2.77 -3.44
C VAL A 57 7.53 -3.70 -2.24
N ASP A 58 7.32 -4.99 -2.48
CA ASP A 58 7.16 -5.98 -1.41
C ASP A 58 8.47 -6.15 -0.62
N MET A 59 9.61 -6.18 -1.32
CA MET A 59 10.92 -6.22 -0.67
C MET A 59 11.16 -4.96 0.18
N ALA A 60 10.84 -3.78 -0.35
CA ALA A 60 11.01 -2.51 0.33
C ALA A 60 10.15 -2.43 1.60
N MET A 61 8.90 -2.92 1.56
CA MET A 61 8.04 -3.06 2.75
C MET A 61 8.70 -3.94 3.83
N GLY A 62 9.30 -5.07 3.44
CA GLY A 62 10.04 -5.94 4.37
C GLY A 62 11.24 -5.23 5.00
N ILE A 63 12.04 -4.54 4.18
CA ILE A 63 13.21 -3.77 4.64
C ILE A 63 12.78 -2.66 5.61
N LEU A 64 11.73 -1.89 5.28
CA LEU A 64 11.20 -0.84 6.15
C LEU A 64 10.73 -1.39 7.48
N THR A 65 10.05 -2.54 7.47
CA THR A 65 9.57 -3.18 8.70
C THR A 65 10.74 -3.54 9.61
N VAL A 66 11.82 -4.12 9.07
CA VAL A 66 13.02 -4.44 9.84
C VAL A 66 13.72 -3.18 10.34
N LEU A 67 13.85 -2.15 9.51
CA LEU A 67 14.45 -0.88 9.89
C LEU A 67 13.68 -0.20 11.03
N PHE A 68 12.35 -0.10 10.92
CA PHE A 68 11.50 0.45 11.99
C PHE A 68 11.65 -0.34 13.28
N ASN A 69 11.52 -1.67 13.24
CA ASN A 69 11.65 -2.50 14.43
C ASN A 69 13.01 -2.30 15.11
N ARG A 70 14.09 -2.24 14.33
CA ARG A 70 15.44 -2.02 14.86
C ARG A 70 15.62 -0.63 15.45
N GLN A 71 15.16 0.41 14.77
CA GLN A 71 15.29 1.80 15.23
C GLN A 71 14.42 2.06 16.48
N ILE A 72 13.18 1.56 16.51
CA ILE A 72 12.32 1.67 17.69
C ILE A 72 12.98 0.97 18.88
N MET A 73 13.48 -0.26 18.69
CA MET A 73 14.14 -1.00 19.76
C MET A 73 15.42 -0.29 20.27
N GLN A 74 16.19 0.33 19.37
CA GLN A 74 17.43 1.01 19.72
C GLN A 74 17.20 2.35 20.44
N TYR A 75 16.21 3.15 20.02
CA TYR A 75 16.05 4.53 20.49
C TYR A 75 14.89 4.72 21.48
N LEU A 76 13.83 3.90 21.42
CA LEU A 76 12.64 4.05 22.26
C LEU A 76 12.37 2.83 23.16
N GLY A 77 13.08 1.72 22.95
CA GLY A 77 13.00 0.53 23.78
C GLY A 77 11.79 -0.36 23.50
N SER A 78 11.60 -1.36 24.37
CA SER A 78 10.59 -2.42 24.20
C SER A 78 9.15 -1.93 24.28
N ASP A 79 8.89 -0.92 25.10
CA ASP A 79 7.52 -0.42 25.34
C ASP A 79 6.96 0.27 24.09
N ALA A 80 7.78 1.07 23.40
CA ALA A 80 7.42 1.68 22.13
C ALA A 80 7.24 0.66 21.01
N LEU A 81 8.05 -0.40 21.00
CA LEU A 81 7.91 -1.52 20.05
C LEU A 81 6.60 -2.28 20.27
N ALA A 82 6.22 -2.48 21.53
CA ALA A 82 4.95 -3.11 21.88
C ALA A 82 3.74 -2.28 21.40
N ILE A 83 3.83 -0.95 21.44
CA ILE A 83 2.80 -0.03 20.90
C ILE A 83 2.78 -0.06 19.37
N TYR A 84 3.93 -0.22 18.72
CA TYR A 84 4.04 -0.25 17.25
C TYR A 84 3.34 -1.48 16.63
N GLY A 85 3.33 -2.62 17.31
CA GLY A 85 2.70 -3.85 16.83
C GLY A 85 1.21 -3.67 16.46
N PRO A 86 0.35 -3.24 17.41
CA PRO A 86 -1.04 -2.89 17.12
C PRO A 86 -1.21 -1.86 16.01
N ILE A 87 -0.33 -0.84 15.94
CA ILE A 87 -0.36 0.19 14.89
C ILE A 87 -0.13 -0.42 13.51
N ILE A 88 0.86 -1.31 13.35
CA ILE A 88 1.09 -2.01 12.07
C ILE A 88 -0.12 -2.88 11.70
N ASN A 89 -0.73 -3.56 12.65
CA ASN A 89 -1.91 -4.40 12.37
C ASN A 89 -3.05 -3.54 11.80
N VAL A 90 -3.35 -2.40 12.45
CA VAL A 90 -4.35 -1.45 11.94
C VAL A 90 -3.92 -0.90 10.58
N SER A 91 -2.66 -0.48 10.42
CA SER A 91 -2.09 -0.02 9.15
C SER A 91 -2.29 -1.04 8.04
N THR A 92 -2.13 -2.33 8.33
CA THR A 92 -2.34 -3.42 7.37
C THR A 92 -3.81 -3.49 6.93
N PHE A 93 -4.76 -3.31 7.86
CA PHE A 93 -6.19 -3.20 7.51
C PHE A 93 -6.47 -1.99 6.61
N VAL A 94 -5.90 -0.82 6.92
CA VAL A 94 -6.04 0.39 6.10
C VAL A 94 -5.47 0.13 4.69
N GLN A 95 -4.29 -0.47 4.61
CA GLN A 95 -3.65 -0.84 3.34
C GLN A 95 -4.51 -1.82 2.54
N CYS A 96 -5.12 -2.83 3.18
CA CYS A 96 -6.03 -3.77 2.51
C CYS A 96 -7.24 -3.07 1.88
N CYS A 97 -7.84 -2.09 2.55
CA CYS A 97 -8.91 -1.27 1.98
C CYS A 97 -8.41 -0.49 0.75
N ALA A 98 -7.23 0.13 0.85
CA ALA A 98 -6.63 0.85 -0.26
C ALA A 98 -6.31 -0.06 -1.47
N TYR A 99 -5.75 -1.24 -1.22
CA TYR A 99 -5.49 -2.26 -2.23
C TYR A 99 -6.77 -2.74 -2.90
N SER A 100 -7.88 -2.82 -2.16
CA SER A 100 -9.18 -3.21 -2.70
C SER A 100 -9.70 -2.17 -3.70
N VAL A 101 -9.62 -0.88 -3.36
CA VAL A 101 -10.01 0.21 -4.28
C VAL A 101 -9.09 0.25 -5.51
N GLY A 102 -7.78 0.11 -5.32
CA GLY A 102 -6.80 0.06 -6.40
C GLY A 102 -7.05 -1.10 -7.37
N GLN A 103 -7.22 -2.32 -6.86
CA GLN A 103 -7.46 -3.52 -7.67
C GLN A 103 -8.83 -3.50 -8.36
N ALA A 104 -9.87 -2.96 -7.72
CA ALA A 104 -11.19 -2.84 -8.33
C ALA A 104 -11.22 -1.82 -9.48
N SER A 105 -10.50 -0.70 -9.32
CA SER A 105 -10.45 0.37 -10.32
C SER A 105 -9.48 0.08 -11.48
N GLN A 106 -8.38 -0.65 -11.23
CA GLN A 106 -7.35 -0.96 -12.23
C GLN A 106 -7.88 -1.55 -13.55
N PRO A 107 -8.74 -2.60 -13.58
CA PRO A 107 -9.24 -3.15 -14.84
C PRO A 107 -10.21 -2.21 -15.57
N ILE A 108 -11.02 -1.45 -14.82
CA ILE A 108 -11.94 -0.45 -15.39
C ILE A 108 -11.15 0.66 -16.08
N ILE A 109 -10.10 1.16 -15.43
CA ILE A 109 -9.26 2.22 -15.99
C ILE A 109 -8.44 1.69 -17.18
N SER A 110 -7.83 0.51 -17.04
CA SER A 110 -7.00 -0.10 -18.10
C SER A 110 -7.80 -0.39 -19.38
N THR A 111 -9.02 -0.92 -19.25
CA THR A 111 -9.89 -1.20 -20.41
C THR A 111 -10.38 0.07 -21.10
N ASN A 112 -10.78 1.09 -20.34
CA ASN A 112 -11.18 2.38 -20.92
C ASN A 112 -9.99 3.15 -21.53
N PHE A 113 -8.79 3.01 -20.95
CA PHE A 113 -7.55 3.56 -21.51
C PHE A 113 -7.21 2.91 -22.86
N GLY A 114 -7.31 1.58 -22.96
CA GLY A 114 -7.14 0.88 -24.24
C GLY A 114 -8.19 1.23 -25.29
N ALA A 115 -9.39 1.66 -24.87
CA ALA A 115 -10.49 2.06 -25.73
C ALA A 115 -10.53 3.58 -26.03
N GLY A 116 -9.58 4.38 -25.52
CA GLY A 116 -9.55 5.83 -25.69
C GLY A 116 -10.71 6.59 -25.03
N LYS A 117 -11.42 5.98 -24.06
CA LYS A 117 -12.60 6.56 -23.40
C LYS A 117 -12.23 7.38 -22.18
N GLU A 118 -11.60 8.54 -22.41
CA GLU A 118 -11.00 9.34 -21.35
C GLU A 118 -11.99 9.92 -20.34
N ALA A 119 -13.19 10.28 -20.78
CA ALA A 119 -14.26 10.76 -19.89
C ALA A 119 -14.59 9.72 -18.80
N ARG A 120 -14.67 8.44 -19.17
CA ARG A 120 -14.93 7.34 -18.21
C ARG A 120 -13.76 7.09 -17.26
N ILE A 121 -12.52 7.33 -17.71
CA ILE A 121 -11.33 7.24 -16.87
C ILE A 121 -11.41 8.30 -15.76
N ARG A 122 -11.81 9.54 -16.08
CA ARG A 122 -11.98 10.62 -15.10
C ARG A 122 -13.08 10.34 -14.11
N GLU A 123 -14.21 9.83 -14.59
CA GLU A 123 -15.34 9.49 -13.74
C GLU A 123 -14.94 8.38 -12.73
N THR A 124 -14.29 7.33 -13.23
CA THR A 124 -13.77 6.24 -12.38
C THR A 124 -12.73 6.75 -11.39
N LEU A 125 -11.81 7.61 -11.83
CA LEU A 125 -10.81 8.26 -10.97
C LEU A 125 -11.49 9.09 -9.86
N ARG A 126 -12.53 9.87 -10.20
CA ARG A 126 -13.27 10.69 -9.23
C ARG A 126 -13.96 9.84 -8.18
N TYR A 127 -14.65 8.77 -8.58
CA TYR A 127 -15.28 7.86 -7.63
C TYR A 127 -14.23 7.16 -6.75
N ALA A 128 -13.14 6.69 -7.34
CA ALA A 128 -12.08 6.04 -6.58
C ALA A 128 -11.42 7.00 -5.57
N LEU A 129 -11.17 8.26 -5.95
CA LEU A 129 -10.65 9.28 -5.04
C LEU A 129 -11.61 9.60 -3.89
N TRP A 130 -12.92 9.69 -4.16
CA TRP A 130 -13.91 9.86 -3.09
C TRP A 130 -13.93 8.68 -2.12
N THR A 131 -13.85 7.45 -2.64
CA THR A 131 -13.78 6.24 -1.82
C THR A 131 -12.50 6.19 -0.98
N VAL A 132 -11.36 6.59 -1.56
CA VAL A 132 -10.08 6.71 -0.87
C VAL A 132 -10.18 7.72 0.27
N VAL A 133 -10.68 8.94 -0.01
CA VAL A 133 -10.87 9.97 1.02
C VAL A 133 -11.82 9.52 2.13
N PHE A 134 -12.88 8.77 1.78
CA PHE A 134 -13.76 8.18 2.77
C PHE A 134 -13.00 7.21 3.68
N PHE A 135 -12.18 6.31 3.14
CA PHE A 135 -11.34 5.42 3.94
C PHE A 135 -10.28 6.17 4.75
N ASP A 136 -9.66 7.20 4.19
CA ASP A 136 -8.68 8.05 4.87
C ASP A 136 -9.28 8.65 6.14
N VAL A 137 -10.46 9.28 6.02
CA VAL A 137 -11.17 9.89 7.14
C VAL A 137 -11.69 8.83 8.11
N PHE A 138 -12.26 7.73 7.59
CA PHE A 138 -12.83 6.66 8.41
C PHE A 138 -11.78 5.98 9.29
N TRP A 139 -10.55 5.81 8.81
CA TRP A 139 -9.47 5.20 9.60
C TRP A 139 -8.72 6.21 10.45
N THR A 140 -8.58 7.47 10.01
CA THR A 140 -7.89 8.51 10.76
C THR A 140 -8.73 9.03 11.94
N ALA A 141 -10.03 9.27 11.75
CA ALA A 141 -10.87 9.88 12.78
C ALA A 141 -10.97 9.05 14.07
N PRO A 142 -11.23 7.74 14.05
CA PRO A 142 -11.23 6.91 15.26
C PRO A 142 -9.84 6.78 15.86
N SER A 143 -8.79 6.70 15.02
CA SER A 143 -7.39 6.60 15.48
C SER A 143 -6.94 7.83 16.29
N VAL A 144 -7.40 9.02 15.89
CA VAL A 144 -7.10 10.28 16.60
C VAL A 144 -8.03 10.49 17.80
N ALA A 145 -9.31 10.15 17.67
CA ALA A 145 -10.32 10.36 18.72
C ALA A 145 -10.16 9.39 19.90
N CYS A 146 -9.88 8.12 19.62
CA CYS A 146 -9.84 7.05 20.64
C CYS A 146 -8.57 6.18 20.56
N PRO A 147 -7.35 6.75 20.68
CA PRO A 147 -6.11 5.98 20.58
C PRO A 147 -6.00 4.90 21.67
N ASN A 148 -6.55 5.18 22.86
CA ASN A 148 -6.56 4.23 23.98
C ASN A 148 -7.46 3.01 23.74
N LEU A 149 -8.46 3.11 22.86
CA LEU A 149 -9.32 1.98 22.53
C LEU A 149 -8.56 0.95 21.69
N TYR A 150 -7.75 1.39 20.73
CA TYR A 150 -6.92 0.50 19.91
C TYR A 150 -5.96 -0.32 20.76
N ILE A 151 -5.29 0.33 21.71
CA ILE A 151 -4.33 -0.37 22.59
C ILE A 151 -5.06 -1.39 23.46
N ARG A 152 -6.19 -1.00 24.07
CA ARG A 152 -6.99 -1.90 24.93
C ARG A 152 -7.58 -3.09 24.20
N ILE A 153 -7.88 -2.96 22.91
CA ILE A 153 -8.37 -4.08 22.08
C ILE A 153 -7.25 -5.08 21.79
N PHE A 154 -6.03 -4.61 21.54
CA PHE A 154 -4.92 -5.47 21.12
C PHE A 154 -4.00 -5.91 22.27
N MET A 155 -4.02 -5.23 23.42
CA MET A 155 -3.15 -5.52 24.56
C MET A 155 -3.79 -5.07 25.89
N SER A 156 -3.43 -5.75 26.99
CA SER A 156 -3.66 -5.24 28.35
C SER A 156 -2.60 -4.17 28.67
N PRO A 157 -2.96 -2.88 28.71
CA PRO A 157 -1.95 -1.83 28.80
C PRO A 157 -1.37 -1.69 30.20
N THR A 158 -0.06 -1.48 30.29
CA THR A 158 0.63 -0.97 31.49
C THR A 158 0.47 0.55 31.56
N GLU A 159 0.59 1.15 32.76
CA GLU A 159 0.48 2.62 32.93
C GLU A 159 1.48 3.41 32.07
N THR A 160 2.69 2.89 31.88
CA THR A 160 3.72 3.48 31.01
C THR A 160 3.29 3.52 29.54
N ILE A 161 2.67 2.44 29.06
CA ILE A 161 2.18 2.32 27.69
C ILE A 161 0.99 3.26 27.44
N LEU A 162 0.06 3.37 28.40
CA LEU A 162 -1.09 4.28 28.32
C LEU A 162 -0.69 5.76 28.26
N ALA A 163 0.45 6.13 28.85
CA ALA A 163 0.97 7.49 28.80
C ALA A 163 1.64 7.83 27.46
N MET A 164 2.42 6.90 26.89
CA MET A 164 3.18 7.13 25.65
C MET A 164 2.36 6.93 24.37
N ALA A 165 1.47 5.94 24.37
CA ALA A 165 0.81 5.50 23.15
C ALA A 165 -0.14 6.53 22.50
N PRO A 166 -0.85 7.42 23.21
CA PRO A 166 -1.66 8.46 22.56
C PRO A 166 -0.85 9.38 21.65
N ALA A 167 0.37 9.77 22.06
CA ALA A 167 1.24 10.64 21.27
C ALA A 167 1.73 9.92 20.00
N ILE A 168 2.16 8.66 20.16
CA ILE A 168 2.64 7.80 19.07
C ILE A 168 1.53 7.54 18.04
N ILE A 169 0.35 7.11 18.50
CA ILE A 169 -0.78 6.77 17.64
C ILE A 169 -1.27 8.01 16.91
N ARG A 170 -1.40 9.16 17.57
CA ARG A 170 -1.84 10.41 16.91
C ARG A 170 -0.86 10.84 15.82
N THR A 171 0.44 10.73 16.07
CA THR A 171 1.47 11.10 15.09
C THR A 171 1.43 10.17 13.88
N TYR A 172 1.36 8.85 14.12
CA TYR A 172 1.27 7.86 13.04
C TYR A 172 -0.06 7.92 12.28
N ALA A 173 -1.17 8.24 12.96
CA ALA A 173 -2.49 8.33 12.34
C ALA A 173 -2.56 9.40 11.25
N ILE A 174 -1.71 10.43 11.30
CA ILE A 174 -1.60 11.42 10.22
C ILE A 174 -1.18 10.76 8.90
N SER A 175 -0.36 9.70 8.96
CA SER A 175 0.00 8.90 7.77
C SER A 175 -1.19 8.19 7.16
N PHE A 176 -2.18 7.78 7.96
CA PHE A 176 -3.38 7.09 7.45
C PHE A 176 -4.24 7.97 6.55
N LEU A 177 -4.10 9.29 6.65
CA LEU A 177 -4.82 10.23 5.79
C LEU A 177 -4.33 10.21 4.33
N LEU A 178 -3.07 9.83 4.10
CA LEU A 178 -2.42 9.93 2.78
C LEU A 178 -2.00 8.56 2.21
N LEU A 179 -1.92 7.55 3.08
CA LEU A 179 -1.49 6.21 2.72
C LEU A 179 -2.41 5.56 1.66
N PRO A 180 -3.75 5.56 1.81
CA PRO A 180 -4.62 4.98 0.78
C PRO A 180 -4.55 5.71 -0.56
N PHE A 181 -4.38 7.04 -0.54
CA PHE A 181 -4.15 7.83 -1.75
C PHE A 181 -2.86 7.44 -2.48
N ASN A 182 -1.75 7.27 -1.76
CA ASN A 182 -0.49 6.86 -2.36
C ASN A 182 -0.56 5.47 -2.97
N ILE A 183 -1.19 4.52 -2.26
CA ILE A 183 -1.42 3.17 -2.77
C ILE A 183 -2.27 3.23 -4.04
N PHE A 184 -3.44 3.87 -3.99
CA PHE A 184 -4.32 4.01 -5.15
C PHE A 184 -3.60 4.64 -6.36
N SER A 185 -2.79 5.68 -6.14
CA SER A 185 -2.04 6.36 -7.20
C SER A 185 -1.10 5.42 -7.96
N THR A 186 -0.45 4.47 -7.27
CA THR A 186 0.41 3.48 -7.94
C THR A 186 -0.40 2.55 -8.87
N TYR A 187 -1.58 2.08 -8.44
CA TYR A 187 -2.49 1.29 -9.28
C TYR A 187 -3.02 2.08 -10.47
N TYR A 188 -3.35 3.36 -10.26
CA TYR A 188 -3.76 4.26 -11.33
C TYR A 188 -2.68 4.37 -12.41
N PHE A 189 -1.43 4.65 -12.03
CA PHE A 189 -0.32 4.75 -12.98
C PHE A 189 -0.04 3.45 -13.73
N GLN A 190 -0.18 2.31 -13.06
CA GLN A 190 -0.10 1.01 -13.73
C GLN A 190 -1.25 0.81 -14.74
N ALA A 191 -2.47 1.23 -14.41
CA ALA A 191 -3.64 1.10 -15.27
C ALA A 191 -3.53 1.95 -16.56
N ILE A 192 -2.91 3.13 -16.49
CA ILE A 192 -2.68 4.01 -17.65
C ILE A 192 -1.35 3.73 -18.39
N LEU A 193 -0.75 2.54 -18.18
CA LEU A 193 0.51 2.11 -18.81
C LEU A 193 1.69 3.06 -18.55
N GLN A 194 1.77 3.66 -17.36
CA GLN A 194 2.88 4.49 -16.89
C GLN A 194 3.65 3.81 -15.73
N PRO A 195 4.26 2.63 -15.94
CA PRO A 195 4.92 1.87 -14.89
C PRO A 195 6.10 2.61 -14.25
N LYS A 196 6.75 3.52 -14.99
CA LYS A 196 7.84 4.36 -14.44
C LYS A 196 7.35 5.27 -13.32
N ALA A 197 6.19 5.90 -13.48
CA ALA A 197 5.61 6.76 -12.45
C ALA A 197 5.19 5.96 -11.22
N ALA A 198 4.55 4.80 -11.43
CA ALA A 198 4.23 3.86 -10.36
C ALA A 198 5.48 3.44 -9.59
N PHE A 199 6.53 3.02 -10.31
CA PHE A 199 7.81 2.61 -9.72
C PHE A 199 8.46 3.72 -8.90
N ILE A 200 8.50 4.96 -9.40
CA ILE A 200 9.07 6.08 -8.64
C ILE A 200 8.31 6.32 -7.34
N VAL A 201 6.97 6.36 -7.36
CA VAL A 201 6.17 6.52 -6.12
C VAL A 201 6.45 5.39 -5.14
N SER A 202 6.40 4.16 -5.64
CA SER A 202 6.66 2.94 -4.89
C SER A 202 8.04 2.90 -4.24
N VAL A 203 9.10 3.24 -4.98
CA VAL A 203 10.50 3.23 -4.50
C VAL A 203 10.77 4.41 -3.57
N ALA A 204 10.23 5.59 -3.89
CA ALA A 204 10.34 6.76 -3.05
C ALA A 204 9.69 6.49 -1.69
N ARG A 205 8.45 5.99 -1.69
CA ARG A 205 7.73 5.61 -0.47
C ARG A 205 8.37 4.43 0.25
N GLY A 206 8.74 3.39 -0.48
CA GLY A 206 9.16 2.12 0.09
C GLY A 206 10.61 2.08 0.57
N LEU A 207 11.52 2.89 0.01
CA LEU A 207 12.94 2.74 0.33
C LEU A 207 13.67 4.06 0.47
N VAL A 208 13.53 4.97 -0.50
CA VAL A 208 14.38 6.16 -0.56
C VAL A 208 13.98 7.18 0.51
N ILE A 209 12.72 7.61 0.52
CA ILE A 209 12.25 8.65 1.44
C ILE A 209 12.06 8.05 2.84
N SER A 210 11.29 6.96 2.95
CA SER A 210 11.07 6.30 4.25
C SER A 210 12.39 5.83 4.87
N GLY A 211 13.25 5.14 4.11
CA GLY A 211 14.51 4.63 4.64
C GLY A 211 15.46 5.73 5.08
N ALA A 212 15.58 6.82 4.29
CA ALA A 212 16.40 7.97 4.66
C ALA A 212 15.86 8.66 5.92
N LEU A 213 14.54 8.88 6.01
CA LEU A 213 13.92 9.54 7.16
C LEU A 213 14.03 8.68 8.43
N ILE A 214 13.81 7.36 8.34
CA ILE A 214 13.93 6.44 9.47
C ILE A 214 15.36 6.43 10.05
N LEU A 215 16.38 6.57 9.20
CA LEU A 215 17.78 6.58 9.64
C LEU A 215 18.24 7.96 10.09
N MET A 216 17.79 9.05 9.44
CA MET A 216 18.26 10.41 9.73
C MET A 216 17.48 11.10 10.85
N LEU A 217 16.15 10.93 10.96
CA LEU A 217 15.36 11.66 11.96
C LEU A 217 15.79 11.39 13.40
N PRO A 218 16.04 10.13 13.82
CA PRO A 218 16.49 9.84 15.17
C PRO A 218 17.83 10.51 15.52
N LEU A 219 18.71 10.67 14.53
CA LEU A 219 20.03 11.29 14.68
C LEU A 219 19.97 12.81 14.77
N LEU A 220 19.02 13.45 14.08
CA LEU A 220 18.94 14.91 13.96
C LEU A 220 18.01 15.55 15.00
N ALA A 221 16.91 14.89 15.35
CA ALA A 221 15.83 15.49 16.13
C ALA A 221 15.35 14.58 17.29
N GLY A 222 16.14 13.56 17.65
CA GLY A 222 15.89 12.68 18.79
C GLY A 222 14.92 11.54 18.50
N ALA A 223 14.78 10.63 19.48
CA ALA A 223 14.06 9.37 19.35
C ALA A 223 12.59 9.53 18.92
N ASP A 224 11.86 10.50 19.50
CA ASP A 224 10.44 10.73 19.20
C ASP A 224 10.18 11.19 17.76
N SER A 225 11.20 11.72 17.08
CA SER A 225 11.09 12.14 15.69
C SER A 225 10.88 10.97 14.74
N LEU A 226 11.22 9.75 15.14
CA LEU A 226 11.03 8.54 14.32
C LEU A 226 9.56 8.37 13.87
N TRP A 227 8.60 8.77 14.69
CA TRP A 227 7.17 8.66 14.37
C TRP A 227 6.72 9.61 13.25
N PHE A 228 7.45 10.70 13.03
CA PHE A 228 7.19 11.64 11.92
C PHE A 228 7.73 11.16 10.57
N ALA A 229 8.56 10.10 10.55
CA ALA A 229 9.10 9.56 9.30
C ALA A 229 8.00 9.09 8.34
N MET A 230 6.96 8.40 8.83
CA MET A 230 5.84 7.96 7.98
C MET A 230 4.96 9.12 7.50
N PRO A 231 4.48 10.06 8.35
CA PRO A 231 3.69 11.20 7.90
C PRO A 231 4.41 12.03 6.83
N ILE A 232 5.70 12.31 7.03
CA ILE A 232 6.49 13.08 6.07
C ILE A 232 6.66 12.30 4.77
N THR A 233 6.96 11.00 4.82
CA THR A 233 7.05 10.17 3.62
C THR A 233 5.75 10.18 2.84
N GLU A 234 4.63 9.93 3.50
CA GLU A 234 3.32 9.88 2.85
C GLU A 234 2.95 11.25 2.26
N LEU A 235 3.32 12.37 2.91
CA LEU A 235 3.10 13.72 2.39
C LEU A 235 3.93 14.02 1.13
N VAL A 236 5.24 13.75 1.17
CA VAL A 236 6.11 14.01 0.01
C VAL A 236 5.70 13.15 -1.18
N THR A 237 5.38 11.87 -0.93
CA THR A 237 4.95 10.95 -1.97
C THR A 237 3.56 11.29 -2.51
N ALA A 238 2.64 11.78 -1.66
CA ALA A 238 1.31 12.23 -2.09
C ALA A 238 1.39 13.48 -2.97
N VAL A 239 2.25 14.45 -2.63
CA VAL A 239 2.46 15.65 -3.46
C VAL A 239 2.99 15.26 -4.84
N TYR A 240 3.99 14.38 -4.89
CA TYR A 240 4.53 13.88 -6.16
C TYR A 240 3.48 13.08 -6.96
N ALA A 241 2.73 12.20 -6.31
CA ALA A 241 1.67 11.41 -6.94
C ALA A 241 0.56 12.31 -7.49
N ALA A 242 0.09 13.29 -6.73
CA ALA A 242 -0.93 14.24 -7.17
C ALA A 242 -0.45 15.07 -8.38
N ALA A 243 0.79 15.54 -8.37
CA ALA A 243 1.39 16.25 -9.51
C ALA A 243 1.46 15.36 -10.77
N CYS A 244 1.87 14.10 -10.61
CA CYS A 244 1.89 13.13 -11.70
C CYS A 244 0.49 12.82 -12.22
N ILE A 245 -0.50 12.56 -11.35
CA ILE A 245 -1.90 12.33 -11.76
C ILE A 245 -2.38 13.50 -12.60
N ARG A 246 -2.25 14.75 -12.11
CA ARG A 246 -2.69 15.94 -12.85
C ARG A 246 -2.01 16.06 -14.21
N ARG A 247 -0.71 15.81 -14.29
CA ARG A 247 0.06 15.85 -15.54
C ARG A 247 -0.38 14.78 -16.54
N TYR A 248 -0.63 13.56 -16.08
CA TYR A 248 -1.05 12.46 -16.96
C TYR A 248 -2.52 12.60 -17.38
N THR A 249 -3.39 13.08 -16.50
CA THR A 249 -4.79 13.38 -16.84
C THR A 249 -4.90 14.54 -17.84
N ALA A 250 -4.07 15.58 -17.74
CA ALA A 250 -4.03 16.67 -18.71
C ALA A 250 -3.47 16.25 -20.09
N ARG A 251 -2.54 15.29 -20.12
CA ARG A 251 -2.00 14.73 -21.38
C ARG A 251 -3.00 13.85 -22.13
N LEU A 252 -3.99 13.32 -21.42
CA LEU A 252 -5.10 12.62 -22.03
C LEU A 252 -5.95 13.62 -22.84
N ASP A 253 -6.33 14.77 -22.25
CA ASP A 253 -7.09 15.82 -22.96
C ASP A 253 -6.42 16.27 -24.26
N ALA A 254 -5.10 16.46 -24.25
CA ALA A 254 -4.33 16.90 -25.42
C ALA A 254 -4.22 15.85 -26.54
N LYS A 255 -4.60 14.60 -26.30
CA LYS A 255 -4.70 13.55 -27.32
C LYS A 255 -6.13 13.32 -27.82
N ALA A 256 -7.13 13.76 -27.07
CA ALA A 256 -8.53 13.68 -27.44
C ALA A 256 -9.02 14.91 -28.23
N ALA A 257 -8.34 16.05 -28.12
CA ALA A 257 -8.52 17.25 -28.95
C ALA A 257 -7.70 17.16 -30.25
#